data_AF-A0A6J2S0H6-F1
#
_entry.id   AF-A0A6J2S0H6-F1
#
_cell.length_a   1.000
_cell.length_b   1.000
_cell.length_c   1.000
_cell.angle_alpha   90.00
_cell.angle_beta   90.00
_cell.angle_gamma   90.00
#
_symmetry.space_group_name_H-M   'P 1'
#
loop_
_entity.id
_entity.type
_entity.pdbx_description
1 polymer ?
#
loop_
_entity_poly.entity_id
_entity_poly.type
_entity_poly.pdbx_seq_one_letter_code
_entity_poly.pdbx_strand_id
1 'polypeptide(L)'
;MAAKRVLIVYAHQSSGSFNAAAKDAAEEVLAAQGCTVRVSDLYAMKFKATATAEDITGEVKNADHFRYAEETNLAWQEGKLCADITEEQRKLTEADLIIFQFPMYWFTVPAIMKGWIDRVLSLGFAYSQEKRYSQGIFKDKKAMLSFTTGSHESMFSSNGINGDMNVTLWPLQNGILHYCGFQVLAPQIFWAPSHIPSEVRGTMLEGWRTRLQGVLGEKPLYFTPLDCFDREKGYQLKPEVHEKHATKEFGLTVGIHLGMALPPNNQMKAGV
;
A
#
# COMPACT_ATOMS: atom_id res chain seq x y z
N MET A 1 17.38 7.99 20.20
CA MET A 1 16.06 8.00 19.51
C MET A 1 15.43 6.63 19.68
N ALA A 2 14.11 6.52 19.81
CA ALA A 2 13.43 5.23 19.89
C ALA A 2 13.67 4.43 18.60
N ALA A 3 13.88 3.11 18.72
CA ALA A 3 14.03 2.22 17.58
C ALA A 3 12.79 2.30 16.66
N LYS A 4 13.01 2.41 15.35
CA LYS A 4 11.93 2.43 14.36
C LYS A 4 11.26 1.06 14.28
N ARG A 5 9.94 1.04 14.10
CA ARG A 5 9.15 -0.19 14.00
C ARG A 5 8.71 -0.41 12.57
N VAL A 6 8.93 -1.62 12.06
CA VAL A 6 8.59 -1.99 10.68
C VAL A 6 7.61 -3.14 10.72
N LEU A 7 6.53 -3.04 9.95
CA LEU A 7 5.63 -4.15 9.65
C LEU A 7 5.84 -4.59 8.20
N ILE A 8 6.15 -5.87 8.00
CA ILE A 8 6.17 -6.50 6.67
C ILE A 8 4.91 -7.36 6.55
N VAL A 9 3.99 -6.97 5.68
CA VAL A 9 2.82 -7.78 5.31
C VAL A 9 3.19 -8.62 4.09
N TYR A 10 3.29 -9.93 4.28
CA TYR A 10 3.84 -10.85 3.28
C TYR A 10 2.77 -11.83 2.79
N ALA A 11 2.65 -11.96 1.46
CA ALA A 11 1.68 -12.85 0.83
C ALA A 11 2.31 -13.74 -0.25
N HIS A 12 2.94 -14.84 0.17
CA HIS A 12 3.28 -15.94 -0.74
C HIS A 12 3.31 -17.28 0.01
N GLN A 13 2.95 -18.37 -0.67
CA GLN A 13 2.74 -19.69 -0.06
C GLN A 13 4.03 -20.48 0.20
N SER A 14 5.19 -19.97 -0.21
CA SER A 14 6.41 -20.77 -0.32
C SER A 14 7.59 -20.01 0.24
N SER A 15 8.22 -20.59 1.27
CA SER A 15 9.46 -20.11 1.87
C SER A 15 10.66 -20.18 0.91
N GLY A 16 10.60 -20.99 -0.15
CA GLY A 16 11.61 -21.04 -1.20
C GLY A 16 11.39 -20.05 -2.34
N SER A 17 10.38 -19.18 -2.25
CA SER A 17 10.06 -18.21 -3.30
C SER A 17 11.02 -17.02 -3.30
N PHE A 18 11.16 -16.36 -4.45
CA PHE A 18 11.88 -15.08 -4.51
C PHE A 18 11.23 -14.01 -3.63
N ASN A 19 9.90 -14.05 -3.45
CA ASN A 19 9.20 -13.17 -2.52
C ASN A 19 9.61 -13.43 -1.06
N ALA A 20 9.82 -14.68 -0.67
CA ALA A 20 10.35 -15.02 0.66
C ALA A 20 11.75 -14.42 0.83
N ALA A 21 12.64 -14.62 -0.15
CA ALA A 21 13.99 -14.06 -0.11
C ALA A 21 14.01 -12.52 -0.04
N ALA A 22 13.12 -11.84 -0.75
CA ALA A 22 12.98 -10.37 -0.68
C ALA A 22 12.45 -9.90 0.68
N LYS A 23 11.51 -10.65 1.28
CA LYS A 23 11.02 -10.43 2.66
C LYS A 23 12.14 -10.63 3.67
N ASP A 24 12.90 -11.73 3.56
CA ASP A 24 14.00 -12.08 4.47
C ASP A 24 15.09 -11.02 4.41
N ALA A 25 15.44 -10.56 3.20
CA ALA A 25 16.41 -9.48 3.02
C ALA A 25 15.97 -8.17 3.69
N ALA A 26 14.67 -7.84 3.62
CA ALA A 26 14.12 -6.67 4.31
C ALA A 26 14.16 -6.80 5.83
N GLU A 27 13.79 -7.96 6.35
CA GLU A 27 13.83 -8.27 7.78
C GLU A 27 15.26 -8.17 8.32
N GLU A 28 16.22 -8.83 7.65
CA GLU A 28 17.64 -8.83 8.02
C GLU A 28 18.25 -7.43 8.04
N VAL A 29 18.10 -6.68 6.94
CA VAL A 29 18.74 -5.37 6.79
C VAL A 29 18.15 -4.34 7.75
N LEU A 30 16.82 -4.34 7.94
CA LEU A 30 16.18 -3.38 8.83
C LEU A 30 16.44 -3.71 10.30
N ALA A 31 16.48 -5.00 10.66
CA ALA A 31 16.88 -5.43 12.00
C ALA A 31 18.34 -5.05 12.30
N ALA A 32 19.26 -5.23 11.32
CA ALA A 32 20.66 -4.83 11.46
C ALA A 32 20.84 -3.32 11.65
N GLN A 33 19.90 -2.50 11.15
CA GLN A 33 19.84 -1.05 11.39
C GLN A 33 19.21 -0.68 12.75
N GLY A 34 18.87 -1.66 13.59
CA GLY A 34 18.26 -1.44 14.90
C GLY A 34 16.74 -1.21 14.85
N CYS A 35 16.07 -1.53 13.74
CA CYS A 35 14.60 -1.52 13.70
C CYS A 35 14.02 -2.74 14.43
N THR A 36 12.88 -2.57 15.07
CA THR A 36 12.03 -3.71 15.47
C THR A 36 11.17 -4.10 14.28
N VAL A 37 11.45 -5.26 13.67
CA VAL A 37 10.70 -5.77 12.52
C VAL A 37 9.67 -6.80 13.00
N ARG A 38 8.45 -6.69 12.50
CA ARG A 38 7.42 -7.73 12.62
C ARG A 38 6.94 -8.14 11.24
N VAL A 39 6.64 -9.42 11.10
CA VAL A 39 6.13 -10.00 9.86
C VAL A 39 4.71 -10.51 10.10
N SER A 40 3.80 -10.14 9.21
CA SER A 40 2.49 -10.78 9.05
C SER A 40 2.54 -11.63 7.78
N ASP A 41 2.96 -12.89 7.93
CA ASP A 41 2.91 -13.89 6.86
C ASP A 41 1.50 -14.42 6.74
N LEU A 42 0.75 -13.87 5.78
CA LEU A 42 -0.68 -14.12 5.65
C LEU A 42 -0.99 -15.60 5.38
N TYR A 43 -0.12 -16.31 4.67
CA TYR A 43 -0.32 -17.73 4.39
C TYR A 43 0.04 -18.60 5.59
N ALA A 44 1.14 -18.32 6.29
CA ALA A 44 1.50 -19.04 7.51
C ALA A 44 0.45 -18.83 8.63
N MET A 45 -0.11 -17.63 8.71
CA MET A 45 -1.20 -17.27 9.63
C MET A 45 -2.54 -17.91 9.25
N LYS A 46 -2.68 -18.46 8.03
CA LYS A 46 -3.96 -18.86 7.44
C LYS A 46 -4.99 -17.73 7.53
N PHE A 47 -4.55 -16.50 7.23
CA PHE A 47 -5.35 -15.30 7.42
C PHE A 47 -6.66 -15.40 6.64
N LYS A 48 -7.79 -15.22 7.33
CA LYS A 48 -9.11 -15.22 6.72
C LYS A 48 -9.23 -13.99 5.82
N ALA A 49 -9.43 -14.20 4.52
CA ALA A 49 -9.48 -13.12 3.54
C ALA A 49 -10.89 -12.51 3.36
N THR A 50 -11.93 -13.23 3.75
CA THR A 50 -13.32 -12.80 3.51
C THR A 50 -13.81 -11.86 4.60
N ALA A 51 -14.23 -10.65 4.22
CA ALA A 51 -14.90 -9.70 5.09
C ALA A 51 -16.37 -10.12 5.30
N THR A 52 -16.75 -10.47 6.53
CA THR A 52 -18.08 -11.05 6.85
C THR A 52 -18.53 -10.65 8.25
N ALA A 53 -19.80 -10.92 8.61
CA ALA A 53 -20.32 -10.66 9.96
C ALA A 53 -19.55 -11.40 11.07
N GLU A 54 -18.89 -12.52 10.74
CA GLU A 54 -18.01 -13.27 11.65
C GLU A 54 -16.74 -12.50 12.09
N ASP A 55 -16.50 -11.30 11.56
CA ASP A 55 -15.41 -10.43 12.01
C ASP A 55 -15.76 -9.67 13.31
N ILE A 56 -16.98 -9.87 13.82
CA ILE A 56 -17.54 -9.27 15.03
C ILE A 56 -17.81 -10.37 16.06
N THR A 57 -17.28 -10.24 17.28
CA THR A 57 -17.36 -11.26 18.34
C THR A 57 -18.65 -11.20 19.17
N GLY A 58 -19.68 -10.53 18.67
CA GLY A 58 -20.97 -10.34 19.34
C GLY A 58 -22.10 -10.05 18.35
N GLU A 59 -23.23 -9.58 18.87
CA GLU A 59 -24.38 -9.23 18.03
C GLU A 59 -24.07 -8.03 17.13
N VAL A 60 -24.48 -8.12 15.87
CA VAL A 60 -24.49 -7.01 14.93
C VAL A 60 -25.74 -6.16 15.16
N LYS A 61 -25.66 -4.84 14.90
CA LYS A 61 -26.75 -3.91 15.17
C LYS A 61 -27.98 -4.18 14.30
N ASN A 62 -27.79 -4.54 13.04
CA ASN A 62 -28.87 -4.83 12.10
C ASN A 62 -28.52 -6.03 11.21
N ALA A 63 -28.84 -7.24 11.68
CA ALA A 63 -28.57 -8.48 10.95
C ALA A 63 -29.35 -8.57 9.62
N ASP A 64 -30.60 -8.10 9.60
CA ASP A 64 -31.48 -8.14 8.42
C ASP A 64 -30.98 -7.20 7.29
N HIS A 65 -30.22 -6.16 7.66
CA HIS A 65 -29.61 -5.21 6.73
C HIS A 65 -28.15 -4.96 7.08
N PHE A 66 -27.36 -6.04 7.10
CA PHE A 66 -25.95 -5.98 7.47
C PHE A 66 -25.14 -5.09 6.52
N ARG A 67 -24.50 -4.05 7.08
CA ARG A 67 -23.60 -3.14 6.35
C ARG A 67 -22.22 -3.20 6.97
N TYR A 68 -21.33 -3.98 6.35
CA TYR A 68 -20.02 -4.33 6.90
C TYR A 68 -19.24 -3.13 7.47
N ALA A 69 -19.13 -2.03 6.71
CA ALA A 69 -18.37 -0.85 7.15
C ALA A 69 -18.94 -0.19 8.42
N GLU A 70 -20.27 -0.12 8.56
CA GLU A 70 -20.92 0.51 9.71
C GLU A 70 -20.85 -0.41 10.93
N GLU A 71 -21.13 -1.69 10.74
CA GLU A 71 -21.11 -2.72 11.80
C GLU A 71 -19.70 -2.93 12.35
N THR A 72 -18.68 -3.02 11.49
CA THR A 72 -17.29 -3.18 11.94
C THR A 72 -16.72 -1.91 12.58
N ASN A 73 -17.18 -0.72 12.19
CA ASN A 73 -16.81 0.52 12.88
C ASN A 73 -17.40 0.57 14.30
N LEU A 74 -18.66 0.16 14.48
CA LEU A 74 -19.26 0.02 15.82
C LEU A 74 -18.51 -1.02 16.66
N ALA A 75 -18.26 -2.20 16.07
CA ALA A 75 -17.50 -3.25 16.74
C ALA A 75 -16.08 -2.79 17.12
N TRP A 76 -15.42 -1.99 16.29
CA TRP A 76 -14.12 -1.39 16.60
C TRP A 76 -14.19 -0.46 17.81
N GLN A 77 -15.19 0.42 17.86
CA GLN A 77 -15.41 1.36 18.98
C GLN A 77 -15.68 0.63 20.30
N GLU A 78 -16.37 -0.52 20.23
CA GLU A 78 -16.74 -1.32 21.39
C GLU A 78 -15.71 -2.41 21.75
N GLY A 79 -14.62 -2.55 20.99
CA GLY A 79 -13.63 -3.61 21.21
C GLY A 79 -14.12 -5.02 20.90
N LYS A 80 -15.08 -5.16 19.98
CA LYS A 80 -15.74 -6.42 19.57
C LYS A 80 -15.29 -6.94 18.20
N LEU A 81 -14.18 -6.47 17.66
CA LEU A 81 -13.59 -7.08 16.47
C LEU A 81 -12.87 -8.38 16.82
N CYS A 82 -12.83 -9.32 15.87
CA CYS A 82 -12.08 -10.56 16.01
C CYS A 82 -10.59 -10.32 16.29
N ALA A 83 -10.01 -11.22 17.08
CA ALA A 83 -8.65 -11.08 17.60
C ALA A 83 -7.60 -10.97 16.49
N ASP A 84 -7.77 -11.71 15.39
CA ASP A 84 -6.90 -11.66 14.23
C ASP A 84 -6.90 -10.28 13.56
N ILE A 85 -8.03 -9.56 13.52
CA ILE A 85 -8.09 -8.18 13.02
C ILE A 85 -7.40 -7.23 14.00
N THR A 86 -7.76 -7.31 15.29
CA THR A 86 -7.22 -6.37 16.29
C THR A 86 -5.70 -6.47 16.46
N GLU A 87 -5.13 -7.67 16.31
CA GLU A 87 -3.68 -7.87 16.36
C GLU A 87 -2.97 -7.22 15.15
N GLU A 88 -3.54 -7.31 13.95
CA GLU A 88 -3.00 -6.63 12.77
C GLU A 88 -3.14 -5.11 12.88
N GLN A 89 -4.26 -4.61 13.43
CA GLN A 89 -4.44 -3.19 13.73
C GLN A 89 -3.43 -2.68 14.77
N ARG A 90 -3.10 -3.49 15.78
CA ARG A 90 -2.05 -3.17 16.76
C ARG A 90 -0.68 -3.07 16.10
N LYS A 91 -0.31 -4.04 15.25
CA LYS A 91 0.96 -4.00 14.49
C LYS A 91 1.06 -2.75 13.62
N LEU A 92 -0.02 -2.38 12.91
CA LEU A 92 -0.10 -1.14 12.13
C LEU A 92 0.03 0.13 12.99
N THR A 93 -0.62 0.15 14.15
CA THR A 93 -0.55 1.28 15.09
C THR A 93 0.86 1.52 15.57
N GLU A 94 1.61 0.45 15.84
CA GLU A 94 2.99 0.53 16.29
C GLU A 94 3.98 0.87 15.18
N ALA A 95 3.77 0.38 13.95
CA ALA A 95 4.71 0.55 12.85
C ALA A 95 4.91 2.02 12.40
N ASP A 96 6.14 2.39 12.09
CA ASP A 96 6.52 3.62 11.40
C ASP A 96 6.55 3.41 9.87
N LEU A 97 6.95 2.21 9.43
CA LEU A 97 7.04 1.80 8.03
C LEU A 97 6.29 0.48 7.82
N ILE A 98 5.48 0.44 6.76
CA ILE A 98 4.76 -0.76 6.32
C ILE A 98 5.27 -1.17 4.94
N ILE A 99 5.74 -2.41 4.80
CA ILE A 99 6.17 -2.98 3.52
C ILE A 99 5.20 -4.10 3.15
N PHE A 100 4.56 -3.99 1.98
CA PHE A 100 3.74 -5.05 1.41
C PHE A 100 4.59 -5.87 0.45
N GLN A 101 4.92 -7.12 0.80
CA GLN A 101 5.68 -8.04 -0.05
C GLN A 101 4.78 -9.08 -0.71
N PHE A 102 4.68 -9.08 -2.04
CA PHE A 102 3.78 -9.99 -2.75
C PHE A 102 4.18 -10.24 -4.22
N PRO A 103 3.77 -11.37 -4.83
CA PRO A 103 3.73 -11.48 -6.27
C PRO A 103 2.52 -10.71 -6.82
N MET A 104 2.72 -9.92 -7.88
CA MET A 104 1.61 -9.29 -8.59
C MET A 104 0.76 -10.36 -9.26
N TYR A 105 -0.51 -10.46 -8.86
CA TYR A 105 -1.51 -11.33 -9.47
C TYR A 105 -2.61 -10.47 -10.07
N TRP A 106 -2.90 -10.70 -11.36
CA TRP A 106 -3.95 -9.96 -12.09
C TRP A 106 -3.83 -8.44 -11.93
N PHE A 107 -2.62 -7.91 -12.13
CA PHE A 107 -2.32 -6.46 -12.03
C PHE A 107 -2.60 -5.85 -10.65
N THR A 108 -2.69 -6.67 -9.61
CA THR A 108 -2.95 -6.24 -8.24
C THR A 108 -2.28 -7.17 -7.20
N VAL A 109 -2.65 -7.02 -5.93
CA VAL A 109 -2.19 -7.86 -4.82
C VAL A 109 -2.89 -9.23 -4.83
N PRO A 110 -2.29 -10.29 -4.26
CA PRO A 110 -2.97 -11.56 -4.05
C PRO A 110 -4.26 -11.41 -3.25
N ALA A 111 -5.27 -12.25 -3.52
CA ALA A 111 -6.58 -12.16 -2.85
C ALA A 111 -6.48 -12.18 -1.32
N ILE A 112 -5.56 -12.95 -0.73
CA ILE A 112 -5.34 -12.97 0.72
C ILE A 112 -4.84 -11.62 1.27
N MET A 113 -4.01 -10.90 0.52
CA MET A 113 -3.55 -9.57 0.88
C MET A 113 -4.66 -8.54 0.67
N LYS A 114 -5.47 -8.67 -0.38
CA LYS A 114 -6.66 -7.83 -0.54
C LYS A 114 -7.65 -8.03 0.60
N GLY A 115 -7.86 -9.26 1.05
CA GLY A 115 -8.68 -9.58 2.22
C GLY A 115 -8.12 -9.00 3.52
N TRP A 116 -6.80 -9.03 3.70
CA TRP A 116 -6.14 -8.34 4.81
C TRP A 116 -6.40 -6.83 4.77
N ILE A 117 -6.29 -6.21 3.58
CA ILE A 117 -6.63 -4.80 3.39
C ILE A 117 -8.09 -4.53 3.78
N ASP A 118 -9.03 -5.35 3.30
CA ASP A 118 -10.47 -5.15 3.52
C ASP A 118 -10.90 -5.32 4.97
N ARG A 119 -10.29 -6.28 5.69
CA ARG A 119 -10.64 -6.56 7.09
C ARG A 119 -9.90 -5.66 8.07
N VAL A 120 -8.64 -5.33 7.81
CA VAL A 120 -7.78 -4.59 8.76
C VAL A 120 -7.88 -3.09 8.58
N LEU A 121 -7.92 -2.57 7.34
CA LEU A 121 -8.03 -1.13 7.06
C LEU A 121 -9.49 -0.67 7.12
N SER A 122 -10.14 -0.89 8.26
CA SER A 122 -11.56 -0.64 8.47
C SER A 122 -11.89 0.83 8.77
N LEU A 123 -13.17 1.19 8.57
CA LEU A 123 -13.72 2.50 8.92
C LEU A 123 -13.54 2.77 10.43
N GLY A 124 -13.17 3.99 10.78
CA GLY A 124 -12.87 4.41 12.16
C GLY A 124 -11.40 4.18 12.53
N PHE A 125 -10.85 3.02 12.17
CA PHE A 125 -9.45 2.68 12.44
C PHE A 125 -8.47 3.28 11.42
N ALA A 126 -8.66 3.00 10.12
CA ALA A 126 -7.70 3.37 9.06
C ALA A 126 -8.11 4.64 8.29
N TYR A 127 -9.41 4.94 8.23
CA TYR A 127 -9.94 6.13 7.59
C TYR A 127 -11.28 6.57 8.22
N SER A 128 -11.69 7.82 7.95
CA SER A 128 -13.04 8.31 8.24
C SER A 128 -13.56 9.22 7.11
N GLN A 129 -14.74 9.83 7.30
CA GLN A 129 -15.23 10.84 6.36
C GLN A 129 -14.33 12.08 6.33
N GLU A 130 -13.81 12.45 7.50
CA GLU A 130 -13.01 13.66 7.75
C GLU A 130 -11.51 13.41 7.57
N LYS A 131 -11.05 12.18 7.86
CA LYS A 131 -9.63 11.78 7.83
C LYS A 131 -9.35 10.83 6.68
N ARG A 132 -8.90 11.39 5.55
CA ARG A 132 -8.49 10.67 4.33
C ARG A 132 -7.37 11.40 3.60
N TYR A 133 -6.68 10.72 2.68
CA TYR A 133 -5.63 11.30 1.83
C TYR A 133 -4.57 12.03 2.69
N SER A 134 -4.10 13.21 2.29
CA SER A 134 -3.11 13.98 3.07
C SER A 134 -3.54 14.34 4.51
N GLN A 135 -4.81 14.16 4.88
CA GLN A 135 -5.32 14.33 6.25
C GLN A 135 -5.73 13.00 6.91
N GLY A 136 -5.32 11.87 6.33
CA GLY A 136 -5.65 10.53 6.79
C GLY A 136 -5.05 10.17 8.15
N ILE A 137 -5.54 9.07 8.72
CA ILE A 137 -5.16 8.61 10.06
C ILE A 137 -3.67 8.23 10.11
N PHE A 138 -3.14 7.70 9.02
CA PHE A 138 -1.76 7.23 8.92
C PHE A 138 -0.78 8.22 8.27
N LYS A 139 -1.09 9.53 8.30
CA LYS A 139 -0.26 10.59 7.69
C LYS A 139 1.20 10.67 8.15
N ASP A 140 1.50 10.18 9.35
CA ASP A 140 2.85 10.18 9.92
C ASP A 140 3.60 8.85 9.69
N LYS A 141 2.99 7.91 8.97
CA LYS A 141 3.55 6.58 8.66
C LYS A 141 3.90 6.48 7.17
N LYS A 142 4.94 5.71 6.87
CA LYS A 142 5.35 5.40 5.50
C LYS A 142 4.84 4.03 5.07
N ALA A 143 4.47 3.88 3.80
CA ALA A 143 4.10 2.58 3.23
C ALA A 143 4.77 2.37 1.88
N MET A 144 5.12 1.12 1.56
CA MET A 144 5.77 0.77 0.29
C MET A 144 5.23 -0.56 -0.24
N LEU A 145 5.00 -0.62 -1.55
CA LEU A 145 4.75 -1.87 -2.27
C LEU A 145 6.09 -2.45 -2.74
N SER A 146 6.36 -3.70 -2.36
CA SER A 146 7.51 -4.48 -2.82
C SER A 146 7.00 -5.75 -3.50
N PHE A 147 7.17 -5.89 -4.80
CA PHE A 147 6.51 -6.98 -5.51
C PHE A 147 7.29 -7.52 -6.70
N THR A 148 6.99 -8.77 -7.02
CA THR A 148 7.52 -9.44 -8.22
C THR A 148 6.48 -9.47 -9.33
N THR A 149 6.89 -9.30 -10.58
CA THR A 149 6.02 -9.51 -11.74
C THR A 149 6.36 -10.82 -12.45
N GLY A 150 5.41 -11.39 -13.20
CA GLY A 150 5.73 -12.40 -14.22
C GLY A 150 6.28 -11.79 -15.51
N SER A 151 5.85 -10.57 -15.84
CA SER A 151 6.21 -9.86 -17.07
C SER A 151 7.49 -9.05 -16.94
N HIS A 152 8.24 -8.92 -18.05
CA HIS A 152 9.40 -8.04 -18.15
C HIS A 152 9.00 -6.56 -18.05
N GLU A 153 9.93 -5.71 -17.60
CA GLU A 153 9.73 -4.26 -17.50
C GLU A 153 9.28 -3.63 -18.82
N SER A 154 9.86 -4.07 -19.95
CA SER A 154 9.53 -3.58 -21.29
C SER A 154 8.07 -3.81 -21.69
N MET A 155 7.35 -4.73 -21.05
CA MET A 155 5.92 -4.92 -21.30
C MET A 155 5.07 -3.82 -20.68
N PHE A 156 5.62 -3.02 -19.76
CA PHE A 156 4.96 -1.91 -19.08
C PHE A 156 5.47 -0.52 -19.52
N SER A 157 6.22 -0.46 -20.62
CA SER A 157 6.62 0.82 -21.24
C SER A 157 5.43 1.50 -21.91
N SER A 158 5.63 2.72 -22.43
CA SER A 158 4.62 3.48 -23.18
C SER A 158 4.07 2.77 -24.43
N ASN A 159 4.78 1.76 -24.94
CA ASN A 159 4.38 0.91 -26.06
C ASN A 159 4.28 -0.58 -25.70
N GLY A 160 4.34 -0.90 -24.40
CA GLY A 160 4.25 -2.26 -23.91
C GLY A 160 2.79 -2.75 -23.83
N ILE A 161 2.58 -4.04 -24.07
CA ILE A 161 1.23 -4.64 -24.13
C ILE A 161 0.45 -4.57 -22.80
N ASN A 162 1.15 -4.48 -21.67
CA ASN A 162 0.53 -4.39 -20.35
C ASN A 162 0.16 -2.94 -19.98
N GLY A 163 0.61 -1.96 -20.77
CA GLY A 163 0.40 -0.53 -20.49
C GLY A 163 1.26 0.01 -19.35
N ASP A 164 1.10 1.31 -19.06
CA ASP A 164 1.92 2.03 -18.10
C ASP A 164 1.74 1.50 -16.66
N MET A 165 2.84 1.10 -16.02
CA MET A 165 2.84 0.67 -14.61
C MET A 165 2.32 1.76 -13.67
N ASN A 166 2.49 3.04 -14.01
CA ASN A 166 1.96 4.14 -13.20
C ASN A 166 0.42 4.07 -13.07
N VAL A 167 -0.27 3.67 -14.14
CA VAL A 167 -1.73 3.46 -14.15
C VAL A 167 -2.11 2.25 -13.30
N THR A 168 -1.35 1.16 -13.44
CA THR A 168 -1.58 -0.08 -12.69
C THR A 168 -1.47 0.13 -11.17
N LEU A 169 -0.52 0.95 -10.73
CA LEU A 169 -0.27 1.16 -9.29
C LEU A 169 -1.18 2.19 -8.62
N TRP A 170 -1.77 3.10 -9.40
CA TRP A 170 -2.60 4.19 -8.87
C TRP A 170 -3.72 3.71 -7.91
N PRO A 171 -4.50 2.67 -8.21
CA PRO A 171 -5.55 2.21 -7.29
C PRO A 171 -5.02 1.73 -5.93
N LEU A 172 -3.86 1.07 -5.92
CA LEU A 172 -3.25 0.58 -4.67
C LEU A 172 -2.60 1.73 -3.89
N GLN A 173 -1.78 2.54 -4.56
CA GLN A 173 -1.01 3.59 -3.92
C GLN A 173 -1.89 4.77 -3.51
N ASN A 174 -2.73 5.31 -4.41
CA ASN A 174 -3.64 6.40 -4.08
C ASN A 174 -4.91 5.91 -3.37
N GLY A 175 -5.56 4.90 -3.93
CA GLY A 175 -6.90 4.46 -3.51
C GLY A 175 -6.95 3.68 -2.19
N ILE A 176 -5.84 3.07 -1.78
CA ILE A 176 -5.75 2.32 -0.52
C ILE A 176 -4.78 3.01 0.43
N LEU A 177 -3.50 3.11 0.05
CA LEU A 177 -2.46 3.57 0.97
C LEU A 177 -2.59 5.07 1.28
N HIS A 178 -2.56 5.92 0.25
CA HIS A 178 -2.69 7.35 0.43
C HIS A 178 -4.06 7.71 1.00
N TYR A 179 -5.13 7.03 0.60
CA TYR A 179 -6.47 7.20 1.18
C TYR A 179 -6.49 7.06 2.70
N CYS A 180 -5.79 6.07 3.27
CA CYS A 180 -5.64 5.91 4.73
C CYS A 180 -4.67 6.93 5.36
N GLY A 181 -3.92 7.66 4.53
CA GLY A 181 -3.03 8.75 4.91
C GLY A 181 -1.56 8.47 4.68
N PHE A 182 -1.15 7.25 4.32
CA PHE A 182 0.27 6.92 4.26
C PHE A 182 1.07 7.87 3.34
N GLN A 183 2.29 8.17 3.79
CA GLN A 183 3.35 8.66 2.91
C GLN A 183 3.85 7.49 2.07
N VAL A 184 3.36 7.39 0.83
CA VAL A 184 3.67 6.24 -0.03
C VAL A 184 5.07 6.41 -0.65
N LEU A 185 5.96 5.47 -0.40
CA LEU A 185 7.29 5.43 -1.02
C LEU A 185 7.21 4.84 -2.44
N ALA A 186 8.22 5.13 -3.26
CA ALA A 186 8.37 4.50 -4.56
C ALA A 186 8.33 2.97 -4.43
N PRO A 187 7.68 2.23 -5.34
CA PRO A 187 7.58 0.78 -5.24
C PRO A 187 8.96 0.14 -5.42
N GLN A 188 9.15 -1.05 -4.85
CA GLN A 188 10.24 -1.95 -5.23
C GLN A 188 9.67 -3.00 -6.19
N ILE A 189 10.10 -2.98 -7.45
CA ILE A 189 9.60 -3.91 -8.46
C ILE A 189 10.74 -4.85 -8.88
N PHE A 190 10.48 -6.14 -8.74
CA PHE A 190 11.35 -7.20 -9.23
C PHE A 190 10.75 -7.75 -10.52
N TRP A 191 11.31 -7.34 -11.65
CA TRP A 191 10.78 -7.68 -12.97
C TRP A 191 11.14 -9.11 -13.39
N ALA A 192 10.12 -9.96 -13.57
CA ALA A 192 10.23 -11.31 -14.11
C ALA A 192 11.34 -12.19 -13.48
N PRO A 193 11.47 -12.30 -12.13
CA PRO A 193 12.54 -13.07 -11.49
C PRO A 193 12.54 -14.56 -11.87
N SER A 194 11.40 -15.12 -12.30
CA SER A 194 11.27 -16.49 -12.80
C SER A 194 11.91 -16.72 -14.17
N HIS A 195 12.16 -15.66 -14.95
CA HIS A 195 12.67 -15.73 -16.32
C HIS A 195 14.15 -15.37 -16.45
N ILE A 196 14.84 -15.16 -15.32
CA ILE A 196 16.24 -14.72 -15.31
C ILE A 196 17.16 -15.72 -14.57
N PRO A 197 18.47 -15.74 -14.88
CA PRO A 197 19.44 -16.58 -14.20
C PRO A 197 19.56 -16.29 -12.70
N SER A 198 20.05 -17.27 -11.94
CA SER A 198 20.19 -17.17 -10.49
C SER A 198 21.13 -16.04 -10.04
N GLU A 199 22.18 -15.78 -10.81
CA GLU A 199 23.11 -14.67 -10.54
C GLU A 199 22.40 -13.32 -10.61
N VAL A 200 21.57 -13.10 -11.62
CA VAL A 200 20.80 -11.86 -11.79
C VAL A 200 19.77 -11.68 -10.66
N ARG A 201 19.16 -12.78 -10.20
CA ARG A 201 18.31 -12.75 -9.00
C ARG A 201 19.09 -12.33 -7.74
N GLY A 202 20.34 -12.76 -7.61
CA GLY A 202 21.24 -12.31 -6.55
C GLY A 202 21.44 -10.79 -6.59
N THR A 203 21.76 -10.24 -7.76
CA THR A 203 21.94 -8.79 -7.95
C THR A 203 20.67 -8.00 -7.61
N MET A 204 19.48 -8.52 -7.92
CA MET A 204 18.21 -7.89 -7.52
C MET A 204 18.05 -7.79 -6.00
N LEU A 205 18.41 -8.86 -5.28
CA LEU A 205 18.36 -8.85 -3.81
C LEU A 205 19.40 -7.90 -3.23
N GLU A 206 20.61 -7.83 -3.78
CA GLU A 206 21.63 -6.88 -3.33
C GLU A 206 21.24 -5.41 -3.58
N GLY A 207 20.60 -5.12 -4.72
CA GLY A 207 20.01 -3.82 -4.98
C GLY A 207 18.94 -3.46 -3.95
N TRP A 208 18.09 -4.43 -3.58
CA TRP A 208 17.08 -4.25 -2.55
C TRP A 208 17.69 -4.00 -1.18
N ARG A 209 18.69 -4.78 -0.77
CA ARG A 209 19.46 -4.58 0.47
C ARG A 209 20.09 -3.20 0.52
N THR A 210 20.66 -2.74 -0.59
CA THR A 210 21.29 -1.42 -0.70
C THR A 210 20.27 -0.31 -0.47
N ARG A 211 19.10 -0.38 -1.13
CA ARG A 211 18.02 0.60 -0.95
C ARG A 211 17.52 0.65 0.49
N LEU A 212 17.35 -0.51 1.11
CA LEU A 212 16.89 -0.65 2.49
C LEU A 212 17.77 0.07 3.53
N GLN A 213 19.05 0.30 3.24
CA GLN A 213 19.93 1.09 4.12
C GLN A 213 19.48 2.55 4.29
N GLY A 214 18.76 3.10 3.31
CA GLY A 214 18.28 4.48 3.30
C GLY A 214 16.77 4.65 3.34
N VAL A 215 16.00 3.55 3.34
CA VAL A 215 14.54 3.57 3.06
C VAL A 215 13.75 4.44 4.04
N LEU A 216 14.15 4.50 5.31
CA LEU A 216 13.49 5.33 6.33
C LEU A 216 13.59 6.83 6.02
N GLY A 217 14.64 7.25 5.30
CA GLY A 217 14.89 8.63 4.88
C GLY A 217 14.32 9.00 3.52
N GLU A 218 13.78 8.04 2.75
CA GLU A 218 13.28 8.31 1.39
C GLU A 218 12.13 9.33 1.39
N LYS A 219 12.12 10.19 0.37
CA LYS A 219 10.99 11.08 0.08
C LYS A 219 9.83 10.25 -0.50
N PRO A 220 8.57 10.54 -0.11
CA PRO A 220 7.43 9.86 -0.69
C PRO A 220 7.14 10.30 -2.12
N LEU A 221 6.32 9.51 -2.82
CA LEU A 221 5.66 9.89 -4.07
C LEU A 221 4.75 11.11 -3.87
N TYR A 222 4.49 11.82 -4.96
CA TYR A 222 3.59 12.97 -4.94
C TYR A 222 2.13 12.56 -5.21
N PHE A 223 1.24 13.03 -4.35
CA PHE A 223 -0.21 13.00 -4.54
C PHE A 223 -0.76 14.41 -4.31
N THR A 224 -1.80 14.77 -5.06
CA THR A 224 -2.49 16.05 -4.88
C THR A 224 -3.12 16.07 -3.48
N PRO A 225 -2.74 17.01 -2.59
CA PRO A 225 -3.24 17.01 -1.22
C PRO A 225 -4.74 17.37 -1.15
N LEU A 226 -5.43 16.91 -0.10
CA LEU A 226 -6.88 17.05 0.06
C LEU A 226 -7.35 18.51 0.12
N ASP A 227 -6.50 19.45 0.52
CA ASP A 227 -6.81 20.89 0.58
C ASP A 227 -6.95 21.55 -0.79
N CYS A 228 -6.49 20.88 -1.85
CA CYS A 228 -6.70 21.28 -3.24
C CYS A 228 -8.13 20.99 -3.72
N PHE A 229 -8.96 20.31 -2.92
CA PHE A 229 -10.32 19.94 -3.26
C PHE A 229 -11.35 20.67 -2.40
N ASP A 230 -12.48 21.00 -3.02
CA ASP A 230 -13.62 21.66 -2.39
C ASP A 230 -14.57 20.61 -1.81
N ARG A 231 -14.66 20.54 -0.49
CA ARG A 231 -15.52 19.58 0.23
C ARG A 231 -17.00 19.85 0.02
N GLU A 232 -17.40 21.11 -0.09
CA GLU A 232 -18.79 21.51 -0.26
C GLU A 232 -19.28 21.22 -1.68
N LYS A 233 -18.35 21.20 -2.65
CA LYS A 233 -18.62 20.82 -4.03
C LYS A 233 -18.30 19.36 -4.34
N GLY A 234 -18.49 18.45 -3.37
CA GLY A 234 -18.34 17.02 -3.60
C GLY A 234 -16.92 16.58 -3.95
N TYR A 235 -15.91 17.20 -3.33
CA TYR A 235 -14.49 16.92 -3.52
C TYR A 235 -13.99 17.15 -4.96
N GLN A 236 -14.52 18.15 -5.65
CA GLN A 236 -13.97 18.60 -6.93
C GLN A 236 -12.71 19.44 -6.73
N LEU A 237 -11.79 19.41 -7.70
CA LEU A 237 -10.57 20.23 -7.66
C LEU A 237 -10.95 21.72 -7.66
N LYS A 238 -10.31 22.50 -6.79
CA LYS A 238 -10.58 23.93 -6.67
C LYS A 238 -10.17 24.67 -7.97
N PRO A 239 -10.96 25.67 -8.43
CA PRO A 239 -10.67 26.40 -9.67
C PRO A 239 -9.26 27.00 -9.72
N GLU A 240 -8.78 27.57 -8.62
CA GLU A 240 -7.45 28.17 -8.54
C GLU A 240 -6.30 27.15 -8.73
N VAL A 241 -6.52 25.89 -8.33
CA VAL A 241 -5.56 24.81 -8.54
C VAL A 241 -5.58 24.38 -10.01
N HIS A 242 -6.78 24.29 -10.59
CA HIS A 242 -6.97 23.97 -12.00
C HIS A 242 -6.31 25.02 -12.91
N GLU A 243 -6.60 26.30 -12.70
CA GLU A 243 -6.05 27.42 -13.48
C GLU A 243 -4.51 27.48 -13.42
N LYS A 244 -3.93 27.23 -12.23
CA LYS A 244 -2.47 27.18 -12.05
C LYS A 244 -1.80 26.07 -12.86
N HIS A 245 -2.53 25.01 -13.20
CA HIS A 245 -2.03 23.86 -13.95
C HIS A 245 -2.48 23.82 -15.41
N ALA A 246 -3.39 24.70 -15.83
CA ALA A 246 -3.94 24.71 -17.19
C ALA A 246 -2.89 24.94 -18.30
N THR A 247 -1.74 25.53 -17.96
CA THR A 247 -0.62 25.78 -18.89
C THR A 247 0.51 24.75 -18.78
N LYS A 248 0.36 23.72 -17.94
CA LYS A 248 1.36 22.66 -17.77
C LYS A 248 1.20 21.58 -18.83
N GLU A 249 2.31 20.97 -19.20
CA GLU A 249 2.34 19.84 -20.15
C GLU A 249 1.65 18.59 -19.58
N PHE A 250 1.85 18.34 -18.28
CA PHE A 250 1.37 17.15 -17.60
C PHE A 250 0.32 17.47 -16.55
N GLY A 251 -0.61 16.53 -16.37
CA GLY A 251 -1.56 16.53 -15.27
C GLY A 251 -0.91 16.46 -13.89
N LEU A 252 -1.71 16.65 -12.84
CA LEU A 252 -1.20 16.68 -11.46
C LEU A 252 -0.65 15.33 -11.01
N THR A 253 -1.37 14.27 -11.34
CA THR A 253 -1.06 12.88 -11.00
C THR A 253 -1.68 11.96 -12.05
N VAL A 254 -1.41 10.65 -11.95
CA VAL A 254 -2.02 9.65 -12.84
C VAL A 254 -3.56 9.72 -12.83
N GLY A 255 -4.19 9.75 -11.65
CA GLY A 255 -5.66 9.78 -11.57
C GLY A 255 -6.28 11.17 -11.65
N ILE A 256 -5.48 12.24 -11.50
CA ILE A 256 -5.93 13.64 -11.62
C ILE A 256 -5.16 14.27 -12.78
N HIS A 257 -5.34 13.70 -13.96
CA HIS A 257 -4.59 14.08 -15.16
C HIS A 257 -5.20 15.28 -15.91
N LEU A 258 -6.43 15.67 -15.57
CA LEU A 258 -7.14 16.84 -16.14
C LEU A 258 -7.31 16.78 -17.67
N GLY A 259 -7.38 15.57 -18.25
CA GLY A 259 -7.40 15.38 -19.70
C GLY A 259 -6.06 15.64 -20.40
N MET A 260 -5.00 15.93 -19.64
CA MET A 260 -3.63 16.18 -20.14
C MET A 260 -2.78 14.91 -20.08
N ALA A 261 -1.53 15.00 -20.54
CA ALA A 261 -0.58 13.89 -20.49
C ALA A 261 -0.30 13.46 -19.04
N LEU A 262 -0.07 12.16 -18.82
CA LEU A 262 0.26 11.65 -17.49
C LEU A 262 1.66 12.13 -17.07
N PRO A 263 1.84 12.62 -15.83
CA PRO A 263 3.16 12.97 -15.34
C PRO A 263 4.06 11.71 -15.31
N PRO A 264 5.26 11.77 -15.91
CA PRO A 264 6.11 10.60 -16.05
C PRO A 264 6.55 10.07 -14.69
N ASN A 265 6.49 8.75 -14.48
CA ASN A 265 6.93 8.10 -13.24
C ASN A 265 6.22 8.56 -11.95
N ASN A 266 5.05 9.23 -12.03
CA ASN A 266 4.37 9.78 -10.85
C ASN A 266 4.10 8.75 -9.73
N GLN A 267 3.90 7.49 -10.09
CA GLN A 267 3.66 6.38 -9.15
C GLN A 267 4.90 5.48 -8.95
N MET A 268 6.01 5.82 -9.61
CA MET A 268 7.22 4.98 -9.70
C MET A 268 8.46 5.66 -9.09
N LYS A 269 8.54 6.99 -9.10
CA LYS A 269 9.70 7.75 -8.59
C LYS A 269 9.24 8.95 -7.75
N ALA A 270 9.94 9.21 -6.67
CA ALA A 270 9.70 10.38 -5.84
C ALA A 270 10.31 11.65 -6.45
N GLY A 271 9.70 12.81 -6.17
CA GLY A 271 10.23 14.11 -6.57
C GLY A 271 10.09 14.45 -8.06
N VAL A 272 9.14 13.82 -8.75
CA VAL A 272 8.75 14.12 -10.13
C VAL A 272 7.51 15.00 -10.15
#